data_AF-A0A939ZXW7-F1
#
_entry.id   AF-A0A939ZXW7-F1
#
_cell.length_a   1.000
_cell.length_b   1.000
_cell.length_c   1.000
_cell.angle_alpha   90.00
_cell.angle_beta   90.00
_cell.angle_gamma   90.00
#
_symmetry.space_group_name_H-M   'P 1'
#
loop_
_entity.id
_entity.type
_entity.pdbx_description
1 polymer ?
#
loop_
_entity_poly.entity_id
_entity_poly.type
_entity_poly.pdbx_seq_one_letter_code
_entity_poly.pdbx_strand_id
1 'polypeptide(L)'
;MKITIPKGFKIGHFNDDFTGVTVILSKGAVGGCDCRGGAPGTRETDLLRPEKAMQKINAVVLSGGSAYGLASTVGVMDWCREHGVGYKVMGKIVPIVSGAVIYDLNQKEYHFPTADFGFKACENASKPLEFGNVGVGKGATVGKIRGLKYASKSGVGAATIKVAGIIVTAVVAVNALGDVVGEKGNIIAGAKANDGSFLDTEKVLTNGEFAKLVLGTNTTIGCILTNAKIDKVEANKLASISHDGLARAIRPVHTDY
;
A
#
# COMPACT_ATOMS: atom_id res chain seq x y z
N MET A 1 18.15 -5.76 7.11
CA MET A 1 18.39 -5.51 5.67
C MET A 1 18.44 -4.01 5.44
N LYS A 2 19.43 -3.46 4.73
CA LYS A 2 19.52 -2.01 4.50
C LYS A 2 18.59 -1.59 3.35
N ILE A 3 17.55 -0.82 3.67
CA ILE A 3 16.61 -0.30 2.66
C ILE A 3 17.33 0.76 1.80
N THR A 4 17.16 0.68 0.48
CA THR A 4 17.66 1.69 -0.46
C THR A 4 16.53 2.12 -1.38
N ILE A 5 16.16 3.39 -1.33
CA ILE A 5 15.18 3.94 -2.28
C ILE A 5 15.91 4.24 -3.60
N PRO A 6 15.45 3.74 -4.76
CA PRO A 6 16.07 4.03 -6.04
C PRO A 6 16.08 5.55 -6.31
N LYS A 7 17.14 6.02 -6.98
CA LYS A 7 17.29 7.45 -7.31
C LYS A 7 16.08 7.94 -8.11
N GLY A 8 15.55 9.10 -7.73
CA GLY A 8 14.39 9.71 -8.38
C GLY A 8 13.08 9.53 -7.62
N PHE A 9 13.06 8.65 -6.61
CA PHE A 9 11.93 8.49 -5.69
C PHE A 9 12.22 9.10 -4.32
N LYS A 10 11.15 9.56 -3.66
CA LYS A 10 11.13 9.92 -2.24
C LYS A 10 9.91 9.33 -1.58
N ILE A 11 9.98 9.04 -0.29
CA ILE A 11 8.85 8.49 0.47
C ILE A 11 8.64 9.34 1.71
N GLY A 12 7.40 9.72 1.97
CA GLY A 12 7.02 10.43 3.18
C GLY A 12 5.77 9.85 3.83
N HIS A 13 5.63 10.12 5.13
CA HIS A 13 4.53 9.62 5.96
C HIS A 13 3.88 10.78 6.70
N PHE A 14 2.58 10.64 6.94
CA PHE A 14 1.86 11.44 7.92
C PHE A 14 0.72 10.61 8.48
N ASN A 15 0.49 10.67 9.79
CA ASN A 15 -0.54 9.92 10.48
C ASN A 15 -1.02 10.68 11.71
N ASP A 16 -2.26 10.43 12.13
CA ASP A 16 -2.72 10.72 13.48
C ASP A 16 -2.47 9.49 14.37
N ASP A 17 -3.24 9.35 15.45
CA ASP A 17 -3.14 8.23 16.38
C ASP A 17 -3.79 6.94 15.87
N PHE A 18 -4.59 6.99 14.81
CA PHE A 18 -5.44 5.89 14.37
C PHE A 18 -5.16 5.43 12.94
N THR A 19 -4.87 6.36 12.04
CA THR A 19 -4.71 6.13 10.60
C THR A 19 -3.62 7.04 10.01
N GLY A 20 -3.30 6.85 8.73
CA GLY A 20 -2.38 7.73 8.04
C GLY A 20 -2.19 7.43 6.57
N VAL A 21 -1.23 8.12 5.99
CA VAL A 21 -0.91 8.07 4.57
C VAL A 21 0.60 7.96 4.36
N THR A 22 0.97 7.18 3.36
CA THR A 22 2.32 7.05 2.83
C THR A 22 2.32 7.49 1.39
N VAL A 23 3.14 8.48 1.06
CA VAL A 23 3.26 9.02 -0.30
C VAL A 23 4.62 8.68 -0.87
N ILE A 24 4.63 8.17 -2.10
CA ILE A 24 5.83 7.91 -2.87
C ILE A 24 5.87 8.92 -4.02
N LEU A 25 6.81 9.86 -3.97
CA LEU A 25 6.96 10.95 -4.93
C LEU A 25 8.00 10.62 -6.00
N SER A 26 7.76 11.11 -7.21
CA SER A 26 8.69 11.09 -8.35
C SER A 26 8.53 12.36 -9.20
N LYS A 27 9.60 12.76 -9.89
CA LYS A 27 9.54 13.82 -10.92
C LYS A 27 8.94 13.35 -12.25
N GLY A 28 8.32 12.17 -12.27
CA GLY A 28 7.78 11.51 -13.46
C GLY A 28 8.46 10.15 -13.66
N ALA A 29 7.81 9.08 -13.21
CA ALA A 29 8.24 7.70 -13.42
C ALA A 29 7.22 6.93 -14.24
N VAL A 30 7.69 5.97 -15.04
CA VAL A 30 6.79 5.01 -15.71
C VAL A 30 6.07 4.20 -14.64
N GLY A 31 4.75 4.05 -14.80
CA GLY A 31 3.90 3.37 -13.82
C GLY A 31 3.04 2.29 -14.46
N GLY A 32 2.77 1.24 -13.69
CA GLY A 32 1.81 0.19 -13.98
C GLY A 32 1.12 -0.25 -12.68
N CYS A 33 0.00 -0.96 -12.78
CA CYS A 33 -0.69 -1.49 -11.61
C CYS A 33 -1.32 -2.86 -11.90
N ASP A 34 -1.39 -3.70 -10.88
CA ASP A 34 -2.24 -4.90 -10.86
C ASP A 34 -3.14 -4.82 -9.62
N CYS A 35 -4.41 -5.19 -9.77
CA CYS A 35 -5.42 -5.11 -8.72
C CYS A 35 -6.20 -6.42 -8.68
N ARG A 36 -5.99 -7.22 -7.63
CA ARG A 36 -6.49 -8.60 -7.56
C ARG A 36 -7.56 -8.89 -6.50
N GLY A 37 -7.58 -8.16 -5.39
CA GLY A 37 -8.57 -8.38 -4.32
C GLY A 37 -9.98 -7.95 -4.75
N GLY A 38 -11.02 -8.54 -4.16
CA GLY A 38 -12.40 -8.34 -4.60
C GLY A 38 -13.06 -7.02 -4.18
N ALA A 39 -12.46 -6.27 -3.25
CA ALA A 39 -13.00 -5.00 -2.76
C ALA A 39 -11.97 -3.85 -2.83
N PRO A 40 -11.52 -3.45 -4.03
CA PRO A 40 -10.50 -2.41 -4.16
C PRO A 40 -11.07 -1.01 -3.93
N GLY A 41 -10.29 -0.17 -3.24
CA GLY A 41 -10.46 1.28 -3.24
C GLY A 41 -9.26 1.93 -3.91
N THR A 42 -9.46 2.51 -5.09
CA THR A 42 -8.36 3.04 -5.92
C THR A 42 -8.70 4.36 -6.58
N ARG A 43 -7.65 5.12 -6.94
CA ARG A 43 -7.73 6.33 -7.77
C ARG A 43 -6.72 6.25 -8.91
N GLU A 44 -7.12 6.70 -10.10
CA GLU A 44 -6.22 6.95 -11.24
C GLU A 44 -5.42 5.70 -11.66
N THR A 45 -6.04 4.52 -11.60
CA THR A 45 -5.47 3.25 -12.06
C THR A 45 -5.73 3.02 -13.55
N ASP A 46 -6.84 3.51 -14.11
CA ASP A 46 -7.10 3.41 -15.55
C ASP A 46 -5.99 4.02 -16.40
N LEU A 47 -5.43 5.16 -15.98
CA LEU A 47 -4.29 5.79 -16.66
C LEU A 47 -3.03 4.93 -16.65
N LEU A 48 -2.90 3.95 -15.75
CA LEU A 48 -1.75 3.04 -15.69
C LEU A 48 -1.86 1.88 -16.67
N ARG A 49 -3.01 1.67 -17.32
CA ARG A 49 -3.19 0.62 -18.32
C ARG A 49 -2.28 0.87 -19.54
N PRO A 50 -1.63 -0.18 -20.11
CA PRO A 50 -0.60 -0.02 -21.14
C PRO A 50 -1.01 0.80 -22.36
N GLU A 51 -2.28 0.69 -22.77
CA GLU A 51 -2.84 1.36 -23.95
C GLU A 51 -3.16 2.85 -23.74
N LYS A 52 -3.03 3.39 -22.52
CA LYS A 52 -3.32 4.81 -22.26
C LYS A 52 -2.12 5.70 -22.53
N ALA A 53 -2.39 6.89 -23.07
CA ALA A 53 -1.39 7.84 -23.52
C ALA A 53 -0.44 8.34 -22.42
N MET A 54 -0.91 8.46 -21.17
CA MET A 54 -0.08 8.96 -20.08
C MET A 54 0.96 7.91 -19.67
N GLN A 55 2.23 8.20 -19.90
CA GLN A 55 3.32 7.24 -19.62
C GLN A 55 3.91 7.38 -18.23
N LYS A 56 3.88 8.59 -17.65
CA LYS A 56 4.55 8.89 -16.39
C LYS A 56 3.57 9.40 -15.34
N ILE A 57 3.76 8.94 -14.11
CA ILE A 57 3.05 9.44 -12.93
C ILE A 57 4.01 10.17 -11.98
N ASN A 58 3.43 11.02 -11.13
CA ASN A 58 4.17 11.89 -10.22
C ASN A 58 4.17 11.36 -8.79
N ALA A 59 3.12 10.65 -8.39
CA ALA A 59 3.07 10.05 -7.06
C ALA A 59 2.19 8.79 -7.02
N VAL A 60 2.51 7.93 -6.05
CA VAL A 60 1.64 6.86 -5.58
C VAL A 60 1.28 7.12 -4.11
N VAL A 61 0.00 7.03 -3.79
CA VAL A 61 -0.52 7.24 -2.44
C VAL A 61 -1.06 5.92 -1.88
N LEU A 62 -0.52 5.49 -0.75
CA LEU A 62 -1.04 4.38 0.04
C LEU A 62 -1.68 4.99 1.28
N SER A 63 -2.98 4.81 1.48
CA SER A 63 -3.72 5.51 2.54
C SER A 63 -4.57 4.57 3.38
N GLY A 64 -4.75 4.89 4.66
CA GLY A 64 -5.84 4.34 5.47
C GLY A 64 -7.17 5.01 5.14
N GLY A 65 -8.19 4.80 5.97
CA GLY A 65 -9.49 5.46 5.92
C GLY A 65 -10.47 4.87 4.91
N SER A 66 -10.20 3.71 4.32
CA SER A 66 -10.99 3.15 3.22
C SER A 66 -11.22 4.19 2.11
N ALA A 67 -12.36 4.17 1.42
CA ALA A 67 -12.67 5.09 0.32
C ALA A 67 -12.52 6.58 0.69
N TYR A 68 -12.77 6.98 1.94
CA TYR A 68 -12.57 8.35 2.41
C TYR A 68 -11.10 8.79 2.27
N GLY A 69 -10.17 7.88 2.54
CA GLY A 69 -8.73 8.14 2.45
C GLY A 69 -8.24 8.50 1.06
N LEU A 70 -9.00 8.22 0.00
CA LEU A 70 -8.70 8.69 -1.35
C LEU A 70 -8.65 10.23 -1.42
N ALA A 71 -9.28 10.94 -0.48
CA ALA A 71 -9.16 12.39 -0.34
C ALA A 71 -7.70 12.86 -0.14
N SER A 72 -6.84 12.04 0.46
CA SER A 72 -5.41 12.37 0.62
C SER A 72 -4.68 12.61 -0.70
N THR A 73 -5.12 11.98 -1.78
CA THR A 73 -4.56 12.17 -3.12
C THR A 73 -4.69 13.60 -3.63
N VAL A 74 -5.73 14.33 -3.19
CA VAL A 74 -5.96 15.72 -3.57
C VAL A 74 -4.85 16.62 -3.03
N GLY A 75 -4.48 16.47 -1.76
CA GLY A 75 -3.38 17.27 -1.20
C GLY A 75 -2.02 16.92 -1.80
N VAL A 76 -1.82 15.68 -2.23
CA VAL A 76 -0.62 15.30 -3.00
C VAL A 76 -0.59 16.00 -4.37
N MET A 77 -1.74 16.13 -5.04
CA MET A 77 -1.85 16.91 -6.27
C MET A 77 -1.56 18.39 -6.02
N ASP A 78 -2.10 18.98 -4.95
CA ASP A 78 -1.83 20.38 -4.60
C ASP A 78 -0.34 20.61 -4.35
N TRP A 79 0.30 19.76 -3.53
CA TRP A 79 1.73 19.82 -3.28
C TRP A 79 2.53 19.70 -4.58
N CYS A 80 2.21 18.73 -5.44
CA CYS A 80 2.89 18.54 -6.72
C CYS A 80 2.75 19.77 -7.63
N ARG A 81 1.54 20.36 -7.72
CA ARG A 81 1.28 21.57 -8.51
C ARG A 81 2.15 22.74 -8.02
N GLU A 82 2.17 22.99 -6.72
CA GLU A 82 2.95 24.07 -6.10
C GLU A 82 4.46 23.92 -6.32
N HIS A 83 4.94 22.68 -6.41
CA HIS A 83 6.35 22.37 -6.64
C HIS A 83 6.70 22.17 -8.12
N GLY A 84 5.79 22.50 -9.03
CA GLY A 84 6.05 22.43 -10.47
C GLY A 84 6.12 21.01 -11.04
N VAL A 85 5.59 20.01 -10.32
CA VAL A 85 5.64 18.58 -10.66
C VAL A 85 4.32 18.16 -11.29
N GLY A 86 4.35 17.80 -12.57
CA GLY A 86 3.16 17.32 -13.27
C GLY A 86 3.28 17.44 -14.79
N TYR A 87 2.24 17.01 -15.49
CA TYR A 87 2.11 17.22 -16.93
C TYR A 87 1.82 18.69 -17.22
N LYS A 88 2.62 19.31 -18.10
CA LYS A 88 2.45 20.71 -18.49
C LYS A 88 1.54 20.79 -19.70
N VAL A 89 0.40 21.45 -19.57
CA VAL A 89 -0.59 21.61 -20.65
C VAL A 89 -1.24 22.98 -20.56
N MET A 90 -1.22 23.73 -21.68
CA MET A 90 -1.85 25.05 -21.80
C MET A 90 -1.48 26.02 -20.65
N GLY A 91 -0.20 26.07 -20.27
CA GLY A 91 0.28 26.92 -19.17
C GLY A 91 -0.07 26.44 -17.76
N LYS A 92 -0.71 25.27 -17.62
CA LYS A 92 -1.09 24.65 -16.35
C LYS A 92 -0.25 23.41 -16.07
N ILE A 93 -0.20 23.03 -14.80
CA ILE A 93 0.44 21.80 -14.32
C ILE A 93 -0.66 20.86 -13.83
N VAL A 94 -0.70 19.66 -14.38
CA VAL A 94 -1.64 18.60 -14.03
C VAL A 94 -0.85 17.41 -13.47
N PRO A 95 -0.75 17.27 -12.14
CA PRO A 95 -0.12 16.11 -11.52
C PRO A 95 -0.94 14.84 -11.75
N ILE A 96 -0.25 13.74 -12.05
CA ILE A 96 -0.87 12.41 -12.17
C ILE A 96 -0.53 11.63 -10.89
N VAL A 97 -1.55 11.40 -10.07
CA VAL A 97 -1.43 10.80 -8.74
C VAL A 97 -2.34 9.59 -8.66
N SER A 98 -1.75 8.40 -8.63
CA SER A 98 -2.47 7.15 -8.41
C SER A 98 -2.49 6.81 -6.93
N GLY A 99 -3.49 6.07 -6.48
CA GLY A 99 -3.54 5.67 -5.08
C GLY A 99 -4.42 4.45 -4.81
N ALA A 100 -4.18 3.85 -3.66
CA ALA A 100 -4.96 2.74 -3.12
C ALA A 100 -5.14 2.91 -1.61
N VAL A 101 -6.22 2.37 -1.08
CA VAL A 101 -6.58 2.49 0.34
C VAL A 101 -6.70 1.14 1.04
N ILE A 102 -6.42 1.13 2.34
CA ILE A 102 -6.80 0.04 3.25
C ILE A 102 -8.00 0.47 4.09
N TYR A 103 -8.78 -0.51 4.57
CA TYR A 103 -9.77 -0.28 5.62
C TYR A 103 -9.12 -0.36 7.00
N ASP A 104 -9.09 0.75 7.74
CA ASP A 104 -8.60 0.81 9.14
C ASP A 104 -9.51 1.67 10.04
N LEU A 105 -10.79 1.82 9.66
CA LEU A 105 -11.85 2.47 10.44
C LEU A 105 -12.26 1.61 11.65
N ASN A 106 -11.32 1.42 12.56
CA ASN A 106 -11.41 0.48 13.68
C ASN A 106 -12.03 1.11 14.94
N GLN A 107 -12.16 2.44 14.97
CA GLN A 107 -12.72 3.20 16.10
C GLN A 107 -14.20 3.50 15.88
N LYS A 108 -14.90 3.96 16.93
CA LYS A 108 -16.29 4.42 16.80
C LYS A 108 -16.36 5.74 16.03
N GLU A 109 -15.40 6.61 16.27
CA GLU A 109 -15.19 7.86 15.56
C GLU A 109 -14.57 7.62 14.19
N TYR A 110 -14.95 8.45 13.22
CA TYR A 110 -14.41 8.36 11.87
C TYR A 110 -13.06 9.10 11.79
N HIS A 111 -11.98 8.33 11.75
CA HIS A 111 -10.63 8.83 11.47
C HIS A 111 -10.20 8.38 10.08
N PHE A 112 -9.90 9.32 9.18
CA PHE A 112 -9.43 9.02 7.84
C PHE A 112 -8.49 10.11 7.30
N PRO A 113 -7.48 9.76 6.47
CA PRO A 113 -6.60 10.75 5.87
C PRO A 113 -7.33 11.72 4.94
N THR A 114 -7.18 13.02 5.22
CA THR A 114 -7.72 14.11 4.40
C THR A 114 -6.69 14.61 3.38
N ALA A 115 -7.05 15.61 2.56
CA ALA A 115 -6.09 16.27 1.68
C ALA A 115 -4.86 16.80 2.44
N ASP A 116 -5.05 17.40 3.61
CA ASP A 116 -3.96 17.90 4.46
C ASP A 116 -2.95 16.79 4.84
N PHE A 117 -3.43 15.56 5.10
CA PHE A 117 -2.55 14.44 5.39
C PHE A 117 -1.63 14.12 4.19
N GLY A 118 -2.20 14.11 2.98
CA GLY A 118 -1.44 13.86 1.76
C GLY A 118 -0.39 14.94 1.49
N PHE A 119 -0.76 16.21 1.69
CA PHE A 119 0.16 17.34 1.56
C PHE A 119 1.34 17.24 2.56
N LYS A 120 1.04 17.06 3.85
CA LYS A 120 2.06 16.92 4.90
C LYS A 120 2.96 15.70 4.71
N ALA A 121 2.41 14.59 4.20
CA ALA A 121 3.23 13.43 3.85
C ALA A 121 4.22 13.74 2.73
N CYS A 122 3.88 14.61 1.76
CA CYS A 122 4.82 15.06 0.75
C CYS A 122 5.94 15.92 1.33
N GLU A 123 5.62 16.85 2.23
CA GLU A 123 6.62 17.68 2.93
C GLU A 123 7.59 16.82 3.75
N ASN A 124 7.05 15.79 4.40
CA ASN A 124 7.81 14.83 5.20
C ASN A 124 8.67 13.88 4.35
N ALA A 125 8.57 13.87 3.02
CA ALA A 125 9.39 13.00 2.16
C ALA A 125 10.89 13.37 2.12
N SER A 126 11.28 14.41 2.85
CA SER A 126 12.66 14.82 3.12
C SER A 126 13.25 14.23 4.41
N LYS A 127 12.40 13.66 5.28
CA LYS A 127 12.78 13.12 6.59
C LYS A 127 13.34 11.69 6.48
N PRO A 128 14.04 11.19 7.52
CA PRO A 128 14.40 9.78 7.62
C PRO A 128 13.17 8.87 7.46
N LEU A 129 13.33 7.79 6.72
CA LEU A 129 12.24 6.85 6.44
C LEU A 129 12.08 5.84 7.58
N GLU A 130 10.87 5.75 8.12
CA GLU A 130 10.49 4.84 9.19
C GLU A 130 9.53 3.76 8.67
N PHE A 131 9.44 2.63 9.36
CA PHE A 131 8.56 1.51 9.03
C PHE A 131 7.89 0.97 10.28
N GLY A 132 6.79 0.22 10.11
CA GLY A 132 5.92 -0.24 11.18
C GLY A 132 4.62 0.56 11.25
N ASN A 133 4.23 0.98 12.45
CA ASN A 133 2.96 1.67 12.71
C ASN A 133 3.03 3.19 12.43
N VAL A 134 3.46 3.54 11.22
CA VAL A 134 3.57 4.92 10.72
C VAL A 134 2.89 5.06 9.36
N GLY A 135 2.47 6.27 8.99
CA GLY A 135 1.76 6.52 7.75
C GLY A 135 0.55 5.59 7.58
N VAL A 136 0.39 4.98 6.40
CA VAL A 136 -0.68 3.99 6.15
C VAL A 136 -0.65 2.78 7.08
N GLY A 137 0.53 2.47 7.65
CA GLY A 137 0.69 1.36 8.59
C GLY A 137 0.09 1.62 9.97
N LYS A 138 -0.31 2.86 10.28
CA LYS A 138 -0.78 3.24 11.63
C LYS A 138 -1.97 2.40 12.10
N GLY A 139 -2.98 2.25 11.24
CA GLY A 139 -4.20 1.49 11.52
C GLY A 139 -4.19 0.04 11.05
N ALA A 140 -3.12 -0.40 10.38
CA ALA A 140 -3.07 -1.69 9.70
C ALA A 140 -3.06 -2.90 10.65
N THR A 141 -3.81 -3.94 10.32
CA THR A 141 -3.90 -5.20 11.09
C THR A 141 -3.99 -6.43 10.19
N VAL A 142 -3.58 -7.60 10.70
CA VAL A 142 -3.60 -8.89 9.97
C VAL A 142 -4.26 -9.99 10.79
N GLY A 143 -4.70 -11.07 10.12
CA GLY A 143 -5.25 -12.24 10.79
C GLY A 143 -6.62 -11.98 11.42
N LYS A 144 -7.60 -11.65 10.60
CA LYS A 144 -8.92 -11.14 11.04
C LYS A 144 -10.02 -12.19 11.02
N ILE A 145 -9.68 -13.47 10.88
CA ILE A 145 -10.66 -14.57 10.73
C ILE A 145 -11.63 -14.73 11.91
N ARG A 146 -11.22 -14.31 13.11
CA ARG A 146 -12.08 -14.25 14.33
C ARG A 146 -12.54 -12.82 14.68
N GLY A 147 -12.36 -11.88 13.75
CA GLY A 147 -12.60 -10.45 13.95
C GLY A 147 -11.42 -9.70 14.57
N LEU A 148 -11.53 -8.37 14.59
CA LEU A 148 -10.44 -7.45 14.93
C LEU A 148 -9.86 -7.65 16.35
N LYS A 149 -10.67 -8.12 17.30
CA LYS A 149 -10.24 -8.40 18.68
C LYS A 149 -9.07 -9.41 18.73
N TYR A 150 -9.03 -10.35 17.80
CA TYR A 150 -8.00 -11.39 17.73
C TYR A 150 -6.95 -11.10 16.65
N ALA A 151 -7.07 -9.98 15.94
CA ALA A 151 -6.11 -9.59 14.93
C ALA A 151 -4.78 -9.15 15.56
N SER A 152 -3.71 -9.26 14.78
CA SER A 152 -2.39 -8.72 15.14
C SER A 152 -2.19 -7.33 14.54
N LYS A 153 -1.48 -6.47 15.28
CA LYS A 153 -0.95 -5.22 14.71
C LYS A 153 0.07 -5.56 13.62
N SER A 154 0.07 -4.72 12.59
CA SER A 154 0.97 -4.84 11.44
C SER A 154 1.46 -3.44 11.07
N GLY A 155 1.79 -3.16 9.80
CA GLY A 155 2.23 -1.84 9.40
C GLY A 155 2.65 -1.72 7.95
N VAL A 156 3.39 -0.65 7.66
CA VAL A 156 4.11 -0.44 6.40
C VAL A 156 5.53 -0.94 6.53
N GLY A 157 6.01 -1.71 5.56
CA GLY A 157 7.37 -2.25 5.53
C GLY A 157 8.01 -2.08 4.15
N ALA A 158 9.32 -2.28 4.08
CA ALA A 158 10.04 -2.33 2.82
C ALA A 158 11.14 -3.39 2.80
N ALA A 159 11.51 -3.80 1.59
CA ALA A 159 12.67 -4.65 1.34
C ALA A 159 13.34 -4.23 0.04
N THR A 160 14.67 -4.35 -0.03
CA THR A 160 15.46 -3.97 -1.21
C THR A 160 16.36 -5.11 -1.65
N ILE A 161 16.37 -5.39 -2.95
CA ILE A 161 17.36 -6.23 -3.61
C ILE A 161 18.17 -5.37 -4.59
N LYS A 162 19.47 -5.66 -4.68
CA LYS A 162 20.39 -5.05 -5.65
C LYS A 162 21.05 -6.15 -6.47
N VAL A 163 20.89 -6.09 -7.79
CA VAL A 163 21.46 -7.07 -8.73
C VAL A 163 21.94 -6.32 -9.97
N ALA A 164 23.20 -6.50 -10.36
CA ALA A 164 23.79 -5.92 -11.58
C ALA A 164 23.52 -4.41 -11.75
N GLY A 165 23.61 -3.63 -10.67
CA GLY A 165 23.35 -2.18 -10.67
C GLY A 165 21.86 -1.79 -10.68
N ILE A 166 20.95 -2.76 -10.83
CA ILE A 166 19.51 -2.57 -10.65
C ILE A 166 19.17 -2.66 -9.17
N ILE A 167 18.34 -1.72 -8.72
CA ILE A 167 17.75 -1.67 -7.39
C ILE A 167 16.27 -1.92 -7.57
N VAL A 168 15.72 -2.87 -6.81
CA VAL A 168 14.27 -3.10 -6.70
C VAL A 168 13.91 -2.99 -5.22
N THR A 169 12.98 -2.10 -4.91
CA THR A 169 12.50 -1.88 -3.55
C THR A 169 10.99 -2.01 -3.50
N ALA A 170 10.50 -2.94 -2.69
CA ALA A 170 9.08 -3.07 -2.39
C ALA A 170 8.74 -2.23 -1.16
N VAL A 171 7.61 -1.53 -1.18
CA VAL A 171 7.03 -0.82 -0.04
C VAL A 171 5.58 -1.29 0.08
N VAL A 172 5.23 -1.92 1.21
CA VAL A 172 3.96 -2.65 1.35
C VAL A 172 3.31 -2.33 2.69
N ALA A 173 2.02 -2.00 2.66
CA ALA A 173 1.17 -1.85 3.82
C ALA A 173 0.25 -3.08 3.92
N VAL A 174 0.34 -3.80 5.04
CA VAL A 174 -0.30 -5.11 5.17
C VAL A 174 -1.52 -5.00 6.08
N ASN A 175 -2.73 -5.00 5.54
CA ASN A 175 -3.98 -4.99 6.30
C ASN A 175 -4.84 -6.24 5.97
N ALA A 176 -4.21 -7.40 5.97
CA ALA A 176 -4.76 -8.63 5.39
C ALA A 176 -5.82 -9.33 6.25
N LEU A 177 -6.69 -10.11 5.61
CA LEU A 177 -7.53 -11.10 6.29
C LEU A 177 -6.65 -12.23 6.82
N GLY A 178 -5.78 -12.76 5.96
CA GLY A 178 -4.91 -13.88 6.25
C GLY A 178 -3.73 -13.55 7.16
N ASP A 179 -2.96 -14.60 7.42
CA ASP A 179 -1.79 -14.59 8.29
C ASP A 179 -0.52 -14.31 7.49
N VAL A 180 0.43 -13.61 8.12
CA VAL A 180 1.78 -13.38 7.59
C VAL A 180 2.67 -14.54 7.96
N VAL A 181 3.32 -15.13 6.97
CA VAL A 181 4.12 -16.34 7.06
C VAL A 181 5.59 -16.03 6.81
N GLY A 182 6.47 -16.50 7.69
CA GLY A 182 7.92 -16.38 7.54
C GLY A 182 8.50 -17.39 6.53
N GLU A 183 9.79 -17.27 6.23
CA GLU A 183 10.47 -18.13 5.24
C GLU A 183 10.41 -19.63 5.57
N LYS A 184 10.32 -20.00 6.84
CA LYS A 184 10.21 -21.39 7.31
C LYS A 184 8.77 -21.92 7.27
N GLY A 185 7.81 -21.14 6.80
CA GLY A 185 6.40 -21.52 6.76
C GLY A 185 5.63 -21.32 8.07
N ASN A 186 6.28 -20.83 9.14
CA ASN A 186 5.62 -20.52 10.40
C ASN A 186 4.89 -19.17 10.33
N ILE A 187 3.75 -19.06 11.01
CA ILE A 187 3.03 -17.80 11.14
C ILE A 187 3.82 -16.87 12.07
N ILE A 188 4.08 -15.64 11.62
CA ILE A 188 4.83 -14.61 12.36
C ILE A 188 3.96 -13.43 12.79
N ALA A 189 2.82 -13.24 12.15
CA ALA A 189 1.75 -12.33 12.59
C ALA A 189 0.44 -12.80 11.99
N GLY A 190 -0.60 -12.96 12.81
CA GLY A 190 -1.85 -13.54 12.34
C GLY A 190 -2.96 -13.49 13.36
N ALA A 191 -4.00 -14.27 13.13
CA ALA A 191 -5.14 -14.38 14.03
C ALA A 191 -4.70 -15.08 15.32
N LYS A 192 -5.04 -14.51 16.46
CA LYS A 192 -4.67 -15.07 17.77
C LYS A 192 -5.74 -16.02 18.30
N ALA A 193 -5.28 -17.13 18.85
CA ALA A 193 -6.05 -17.99 19.74
C ALA A 193 -6.22 -17.33 21.11
N ASN A 194 -7.02 -17.94 21.98
CA ASN A 194 -7.28 -17.41 23.33
C ASN A 194 -6.04 -17.48 24.24
N ASP A 195 -5.12 -18.41 23.96
CA ASP A 195 -3.84 -18.56 24.67
C ASP A 195 -2.74 -17.64 24.12
N GLY A 196 -3.05 -16.82 23.11
CA GLY A 196 -2.11 -15.90 22.46
C GLY A 196 -1.26 -16.51 21.35
N SER A 197 -1.36 -17.82 21.09
CA SER A 197 -0.75 -18.47 19.93
C SER A 197 -1.42 -18.02 18.62
N PHE A 198 -0.77 -18.26 17.48
CA PHE A 198 -1.38 -17.97 16.17
C PHE A 198 -2.20 -19.15 15.66
N LEU A 199 -3.39 -18.84 15.17
CA LEU A 199 -4.24 -19.75 14.41
C LEU A 199 -3.78 -19.80 12.96
N ASP A 200 -4.10 -20.90 12.30
CA ASP A 200 -3.92 -21.09 10.86
C ASP A 200 -5.23 -20.72 10.15
N THR A 201 -5.30 -19.52 9.56
CA THR A 201 -6.52 -18.99 8.93
C THR A 201 -7.02 -19.89 7.81
N GLU A 202 -6.15 -20.52 7.02
CA GLU A 202 -6.56 -21.43 5.94
C GLU A 202 -7.21 -22.70 6.51
N LYS A 203 -6.68 -23.25 7.61
CA LYS A 203 -7.33 -24.37 8.32
C LYS A 203 -8.67 -23.98 8.92
N VAL A 204 -8.76 -22.81 9.55
CA VAL A 204 -10.03 -22.31 10.12
C VAL A 204 -11.09 -22.18 9.01
N LEU A 205 -10.70 -21.66 7.83
CA LEU A 205 -11.59 -21.56 6.67
C LEU A 205 -12.03 -22.93 6.14
N THR A 206 -11.08 -23.84 5.93
CA THR A 206 -11.36 -25.18 5.38
C THR A 206 -12.15 -26.07 6.33
N ASN A 207 -12.04 -25.86 7.65
CA ASN A 207 -12.87 -26.51 8.67
C ASN A 207 -14.25 -25.87 8.85
N GLY A 208 -14.52 -24.71 8.24
CA GLY A 208 -15.78 -23.98 8.40
C GLY A 208 -15.95 -23.27 9.75
N GLU A 209 -14.85 -22.99 10.47
CA GLU A 209 -14.84 -22.47 11.83
C GLU A 209 -14.73 -20.93 11.90
N PHE A 210 -15.10 -20.23 10.84
CA PHE A 210 -14.91 -18.78 10.72
C PHE A 210 -16.13 -17.98 11.19
N ALA A 211 -15.87 -16.78 11.74
CA ALA A 211 -16.92 -15.81 12.05
C ALA A 211 -17.47 -15.17 10.76
N LYS A 212 -18.57 -14.40 10.85
CA LYS A 212 -19.09 -13.64 9.71
C LYS A 212 -18.02 -12.69 9.16
N LEU A 213 -17.42 -13.04 8.02
CA LEU A 213 -16.44 -12.21 7.33
C LEU A 213 -17.11 -10.95 6.80
N VAL A 214 -16.46 -9.80 7.01
CA VAL A 214 -16.95 -8.51 6.51
C VAL A 214 -16.19 -8.17 5.22
N LEU A 215 -16.93 -8.12 4.12
CA LEU A 215 -16.41 -7.75 2.81
C LEU A 215 -15.76 -6.35 2.85
N GLY A 216 -14.59 -6.20 2.23
CA GLY A 216 -13.94 -4.90 2.05
C GLY A 216 -13.28 -4.32 3.30
N THR A 217 -12.97 -5.16 4.29
CA THR A 217 -12.25 -4.76 5.52
C THR A 217 -10.78 -5.18 5.51
N ASN A 218 -10.34 -5.80 4.42
CA ASN A 218 -9.02 -6.39 4.30
C ASN A 218 -8.36 -5.96 3.00
N THR A 219 -7.08 -5.60 3.05
CA THR A 219 -6.33 -5.18 1.87
C THR A 219 -4.83 -5.27 2.13
N THR A 220 -4.05 -5.70 1.15
CA THR A 220 -2.61 -5.44 1.14
C THR A 220 -2.31 -4.59 -0.08
N ILE A 221 -1.73 -3.42 0.14
CA ILE A 221 -1.41 -2.46 -0.92
C ILE A 221 0.08 -2.14 -0.88
N GLY A 222 0.67 -1.83 -2.02
CA GLY A 222 2.09 -1.54 -2.07
C GLY A 222 2.54 -0.97 -3.40
N CYS A 223 3.82 -0.66 -3.48
CA CYS A 223 4.47 -0.14 -4.67
C CYS A 223 5.86 -0.76 -4.81
N ILE A 224 6.22 -1.10 -6.05
CA ILE A 224 7.57 -1.56 -6.41
C ILE A 224 8.30 -0.43 -7.11
N LEU A 225 9.46 -0.08 -6.57
CA LEU A 225 10.32 0.99 -7.08
C LEU A 225 11.55 0.38 -7.70
N THR A 226 11.91 0.83 -8.91
CA THR A 226 13.14 0.40 -9.55
C THR A 226 13.81 1.51 -10.36
N ASN A 227 15.13 1.42 -10.49
CA ASN A 227 15.91 2.21 -11.45
C ASN A 227 16.10 1.50 -12.80
N ALA A 228 15.55 0.30 -12.98
CA ALA A 228 15.51 -0.34 -14.28
C ALA A 228 14.73 0.52 -15.28
N LYS A 229 15.24 0.62 -16.50
CA LYS A 229 14.53 1.29 -17.58
C LYS A 229 13.53 0.30 -18.15
N ILE A 230 12.27 0.46 -17.75
CA ILE A 230 11.17 -0.36 -18.22
C ILE A 230 10.09 0.52 -18.84
N ASP A 231 9.40 -0.01 -19.83
CA ASP A 231 8.22 0.62 -20.42
C ASP A 231 6.96 0.34 -19.58
N LYS A 232 5.82 0.86 -20.04
CA LYS A 232 4.55 0.75 -19.33
C LYS A 232 3.99 -0.68 -19.33
N VAL A 233 4.22 -1.45 -20.39
CA VAL A 233 3.80 -2.85 -20.47
C VAL A 233 4.60 -3.66 -19.44
N GLU A 234 5.92 -3.46 -19.42
CA GLU A 234 6.84 -4.10 -18.48
C GLU A 234 6.55 -3.69 -17.03
N ALA A 235 6.21 -2.42 -16.76
CA ALA A 235 5.81 -1.96 -15.43
C ALA A 235 4.52 -2.63 -14.93
N ASN A 236 3.52 -2.83 -15.80
CA ASN A 236 2.32 -3.59 -15.46
C ASN A 236 2.66 -5.07 -15.22
N LYS A 237 3.56 -5.65 -16.03
CA LYS A 237 4.01 -7.03 -15.81
C LYS A 237 4.75 -7.17 -14.48
N LEU A 238 5.61 -6.22 -14.13
CA LEU A 238 6.32 -6.17 -12.85
C LEU A 238 5.34 -6.07 -11.67
N ALA A 239 4.33 -5.19 -11.76
CA ALA A 239 3.27 -5.11 -10.76
C ALA A 239 2.57 -6.47 -10.60
N SER A 240 2.22 -7.12 -11.71
CA SER A 240 1.51 -8.39 -11.68
C SER A 240 2.30 -9.55 -11.07
N ILE A 241 3.56 -9.75 -11.47
CA ILE A 241 4.39 -10.83 -10.89
C ILE A 241 4.76 -10.58 -9.43
N SER A 242 4.71 -9.33 -8.97
CA SER A 242 5.01 -8.99 -7.56
C SER A 242 3.94 -9.51 -6.60
N HIS A 243 2.72 -9.74 -7.06
CA HIS A 243 1.66 -10.39 -6.28
C HIS A 243 2.01 -11.83 -5.88
N ASP A 244 2.88 -12.51 -6.61
CA ASP A 244 3.36 -13.85 -6.22
C ASP A 244 4.22 -13.77 -4.94
N GLY A 245 4.85 -12.63 -4.67
CA GLY A 245 5.53 -12.37 -3.40
C GLY A 245 4.54 -12.30 -2.23
N LEU A 246 3.39 -11.63 -2.45
CA LEU A 246 2.32 -11.58 -1.45
C LEU A 246 1.76 -12.98 -1.16
N ALA A 247 1.51 -13.79 -2.19
CA ALA A 247 1.00 -15.17 -2.01
C ALA A 247 1.97 -16.09 -1.26
N ARG A 248 3.27 -15.83 -1.30
CA ARG A 248 4.26 -16.58 -0.50
C ARG A 248 4.25 -16.16 0.97
N ALA A 249 3.95 -14.89 1.25
CA ALA A 249 4.09 -14.28 2.57
C ALA A 249 2.77 -14.08 3.32
N ILE A 250 1.61 -14.18 2.65
CA ILE A 250 0.28 -13.92 3.23
C ILE A 250 -0.67 -15.06 2.84
N ARG A 251 -1.33 -15.67 3.82
CA ARG A 251 -2.20 -16.84 3.61
C ARG A 251 -3.50 -16.75 4.41
N PRO A 252 -4.68 -16.72 3.75
CA PRO A 252 -4.89 -16.50 2.32
C PRO A 252 -4.64 -15.04 1.89
N VAL A 253 -4.49 -14.81 0.58
CA VAL A 253 -4.38 -13.48 -0.04
C VAL A 253 -5.22 -13.42 -1.33
N HIS A 254 -5.49 -12.21 -1.84
CA HIS A 254 -6.37 -11.97 -3.01
C HIS A 254 -7.78 -12.50 -2.81
N THR A 255 -8.28 -12.43 -1.58
CA THR A 255 -9.65 -12.80 -1.23
C THR A 255 -10.65 -11.78 -1.76
N ASP A 256 -11.92 -12.18 -1.81
CA ASP A 256 -13.02 -11.25 -2.08
C ASP A 256 -13.28 -10.27 -0.93
N TYR A 257 -12.81 -10.61 0.28
CA TYR A 257 -13.03 -9.89 1.54
C TYR A 257 -11.91 -8.93 1.91
#